data_AF-A0A1V4YQL5-F1
#
_entry.id   AF-A0A1V4YQL5-F1
#
_cell.length_a   1.000
_cell.length_b   1.000
_cell.length_c   1.000
_cell.angle_alpha   90.00
_cell.angle_beta   90.00
_cell.angle_gamma   90.00
#
_symmetry.space_group_name_H-M   'P 1'
#
loop_
_entity.id
_entity.type
_entity.pdbx_description
1 polymer ?
#
loop_
_entity_poly.entity_id
_entity_poly.type
_entity_poly.pdbx_seq_one_letter_code
_entity_poly.pdbx_strand_id
1 'polypeptide(L)'
;MESEELEITEKDVMELMGLFTRVPPLLLRGVVSRNSNVVKSFQNKIEDYKDELSEEDLIKIKKVLEMPVEDLQKILMNVYTETHQKQLKILADPKAEPFIIKNLQELEKVMF
;
A
#
# COMPACT_ATOMS: atom_id res chain seq x y z
N MET A 1 -9.00 5.46 27.32
CA MET A 1 -8.06 6.21 26.49
C MET A 1 -8.76 6.39 25.17
N GLU A 2 -9.15 7.61 24.85
CA GLU A 2 -9.65 7.93 23.52
C GLU A 2 -8.55 7.55 22.54
N SER A 3 -8.80 6.51 21.77
CA SER A 3 -8.01 6.21 20.59
C SER A 3 -8.14 7.43 19.68
N GLU A 4 -7.11 8.27 19.63
CA GLU A 4 -6.94 9.18 18.50
C GLU A 4 -7.18 8.34 17.25
N GLU A 5 -8.17 8.74 16.46
CA GLU A 5 -8.60 7.99 15.29
C GLU A 5 -7.38 7.96 14.35
N LEU A 6 -6.65 6.84 14.35
CA LEU A 6 -5.40 6.73 13.60
C LEU A 6 -5.76 6.77 12.12
N GLU A 7 -5.60 7.94 11.51
CA GLU A 7 -5.86 8.21 10.10
C GLU A 7 -4.58 7.97 9.30
N ILE A 8 -4.71 7.31 8.15
CA ILE A 8 -3.62 7.20 7.18
C ILE A 8 -3.61 8.48 6.35
N THR A 9 -2.47 9.14 6.30
CA THR A 9 -2.31 10.45 5.67
C THR A 9 -1.21 10.45 4.62
N GLU A 10 -1.09 11.58 3.91
CA GLU A 10 -0.01 11.84 2.96
C GLU A 10 1.37 11.76 3.63
N LYS A 11 1.46 12.13 4.91
CA LYS A 11 2.69 12.06 5.69
C LYS A 11 3.19 10.61 5.84
N ASP A 12 2.30 9.67 6.09
CA ASP A 12 2.65 8.24 6.21
C ASP A 12 3.24 7.72 4.89
N VAL A 13 2.67 8.13 3.75
CA VAL A 13 3.21 7.79 2.42
C VAL A 13 4.57 8.45 2.18
N MET A 14 4.74 9.71 2.59
CA MET A 14 6.00 10.46 2.47
C MET A 14 7.13 9.83 3.29
N GLU A 15 6.85 9.32 4.48
CA GLU A 15 7.84 8.61 5.32
C GLU A 15 8.32 7.31 4.64
N LEU A 16 7.47 6.68 3.84
CA LEU A 16 7.76 5.45 3.11
C LEU A 16 8.31 5.69 1.68
N MET A 17 8.61 6.93 1.30
CA MET A 17 9.01 7.29 -0.06
C MET A 17 10.23 6.51 -0.57
N GLY A 18 11.18 6.19 0.32
CA GLY A 18 12.37 5.41 0.01
C GLY A 18 12.08 3.98 -0.47
N LEU A 19 10.87 3.45 -0.23
CA LEU A 19 10.45 2.14 -0.73
C LEU A 19 9.94 2.21 -2.17
N PHE A 20 9.21 3.26 -2.52
CA PHE A 20 8.67 3.45 -3.87
C PHE A 20 9.78 3.56 -4.93
N THR A 21 10.94 4.12 -4.57
CA THR A 21 12.07 4.27 -5.49
C THR A 21 12.81 2.96 -5.79
N ARG A 22 12.61 1.91 -4.98
CA ARG A 22 13.24 0.59 -5.18
C ARG A 22 12.63 -0.20 -6.33
N VAL A 23 11.39 0.10 -6.72
CA VAL A 23 10.69 -0.60 -7.80
C VAL A 23 10.66 0.27 -9.06
N PRO A 24 11.29 -0.15 -10.17
CA PRO A 24 11.22 0.57 -11.44
C PRO A 24 9.78 0.77 -11.93
N PRO A 25 9.41 1.96 -12.44
CA PRO A 25 8.04 2.24 -12.89
C PRO A 25 7.52 1.31 -13.99
N LEU A 26 8.41 0.80 -14.85
CA LEU A 26 8.02 -0.12 -15.93
C LEU A 26 7.60 -1.48 -15.37
N LEU A 27 8.32 -1.99 -14.36
CA LEU A 27 7.96 -3.22 -13.68
C LEU A 27 6.65 -3.08 -12.91
N LEU A 28 6.47 -1.96 -12.20
CA LEU A 28 5.23 -1.69 -11.48
C LEU A 28 4.02 -1.65 -12.42
N ARG A 29 4.12 -0.99 -13.58
CA ARG A 29 3.05 -1.02 -14.60
C ARG A 29 2.76 -2.43 -15.09
N GLY A 30 3.79 -3.25 -15.26
CA GLY A 30 3.63 -4.65 -15.69
C GLY A 30 2.82 -5.47 -14.70
N VAL A 31 3.09 -5.33 -13.39
CA VAL A 31 2.35 -6.09 -12.36
C VAL A 31 0.94 -5.56 -12.15
N VAL A 32 0.75 -4.24 -12.20
CA VAL A 32 -0.59 -3.61 -12.09
C VAL A 32 -1.47 -4.03 -13.26
N SER A 33 -0.96 -3.92 -14.50
CA SER A 33 -1.73 -4.28 -15.71
C SER A 33 -2.10 -5.75 -15.80
N ARG A 34 -1.27 -6.64 -15.24
CA ARG A 34 -1.57 -8.07 -15.13
C ARG A 34 -2.45 -8.42 -13.94
N ASN A 35 -2.81 -7.44 -13.12
CA ASN A 35 -3.50 -7.65 -11.84
C ASN A 35 -2.81 -8.77 -11.01
N SER A 36 -1.48 -8.71 -10.93
CA SER A 36 -0.68 -9.74 -10.28
C SER A 36 -0.95 -9.81 -8.78
N ASN A 37 -0.95 -11.02 -8.22
CA ASN A 37 -0.94 -11.22 -6.77
C ASN A 37 0.51 -11.10 -6.26
N VAL A 38 0.92 -9.90 -5.88
CA VAL A 38 2.27 -9.66 -5.37
C VAL A 38 2.42 -10.20 -3.96
N VAL A 39 1.37 -10.16 -3.13
CA VAL A 39 1.38 -10.73 -1.78
C VAL A 39 1.79 -12.19 -1.81
N LYS A 40 1.13 -13.01 -2.64
CA LYS A 40 1.49 -14.43 -2.81
C LYS A 40 2.94 -14.65 -3.23
N SER A 41 3.50 -13.74 -4.03
CA SER A 41 4.90 -13.83 -4.47
C SER A 41 5.90 -13.54 -3.34
N PHE A 42 5.47 -12.81 -2.32
CA PHE A 42 6.27 -12.42 -1.17
C PHE A 42 5.78 -13.01 0.15
N GLN A 43 4.86 -13.97 0.12
CA GLN A 43 4.16 -14.48 1.30
C GLN A 43 5.13 -14.92 2.41
N ASN A 44 6.14 -15.74 2.08
CA ASN A 44 7.14 -16.17 3.07
C ASN A 44 7.81 -14.99 3.76
N LYS A 45 8.16 -13.92 3.02
CA LYS A 45 8.78 -12.74 3.63
C LYS A 45 7.80 -11.96 4.50
N ILE A 46 6.53 -11.91 4.11
CA ILE A 46 5.49 -11.24 4.92
C ILE A 46 5.30 -12.01 6.23
N GLU A 47 5.24 -13.34 6.17
CA GLU A 47 5.15 -14.22 7.34
C GLU A 47 6.39 -14.08 8.23
N ASP A 48 7.60 -14.06 7.66
CA ASP A 48 8.85 -13.88 8.42
C ASP A 48 8.88 -12.54 9.18
N TYR A 49 8.39 -11.45 8.55
CA TYR A 49 8.36 -10.12 9.17
C TYR A 49 7.16 -9.90 10.11
N LYS A 50 6.13 -10.77 10.06
CA LYS A 50 4.87 -10.58 10.81
C LYS A 50 5.11 -10.48 12.31
N ASP A 51 6.01 -11.31 12.84
CA ASP A 51 6.34 -11.36 14.27
C ASP A 51 7.22 -10.19 14.73
N GLU A 52 7.78 -9.42 13.78
CA GLU A 52 8.60 -8.24 14.05
C GLU A 52 7.79 -6.93 14.06
N LEU A 53 6.51 -6.98 13.66
CA LEU A 53 5.66 -5.79 13.59
C LEU A 53 5.30 -5.26 14.98
N SER A 54 5.42 -3.95 15.15
CA SER A 54 4.90 -3.29 16.35
C SER A 54 3.38 -3.27 16.34
N GLU A 55 2.78 -3.03 17.51
CA GLU A 55 1.34 -2.82 17.62
C GLU A 55 0.87 -1.62 16.76
N GLU A 56 1.69 -0.57 16.68
CA GLU A 56 1.43 0.59 15.83
C GLU A 56 1.39 0.22 14.34
N ASP A 57 2.34 -0.61 13.88
CA ASP A 57 2.38 -1.09 12.49
C ASP A 57 1.14 -1.93 12.16
N LEU A 58 0.74 -2.83 13.08
CA LEU A 58 -0.46 -3.65 12.92
C LEU A 58 -1.74 -2.81 12.83
N ILE A 59 -1.84 -1.75 13.63
CA ILE A 59 -2.97 -0.81 13.58
C ILE A 59 -2.99 -0.08 12.23
N LYS A 60 -1.84 0.44 11.77
CA LYS A 60 -1.72 1.11 10.46
C LYS A 60 -2.10 0.15 9.32
N ILE A 61 -1.63 -1.09 9.35
CA ILE A 61 -1.99 -2.12 8.36
C ILE A 61 -3.49 -2.35 8.34
N LYS A 62 -4.13 -2.56 9.51
CA LYS A 62 -5.59 -2.73 9.59
C LYS A 62 -6.33 -1.53 9.00
N LYS A 63 -5.88 -0.30 9.32
CA LYS A 63 -6.48 0.92 8.78
C LYS A 63 -6.39 1.00 7.26
N VAL A 64 -5.27 0.62 6.67
CA VAL A 64 -5.14 0.55 5.20
C VAL A 64 -6.03 -0.54 4.60
N LEU A 65 -6.16 -1.70 5.25
CA LEU A 65 -7.01 -2.80 4.78
C LEU A 65 -8.51 -2.45 4.79
N GLU A 66 -8.96 -1.67 5.77
CA GLU A 66 -10.35 -1.25 5.94
C GLU A 66 -10.70 0.01 5.11
N MET A 67 -9.70 0.76 4.64
CA MET A 67 -9.89 2.01 3.91
C MET A 67 -10.48 1.76 2.51
N PRO A 68 -11.45 2.58 2.07
CA PRO A 68 -11.87 2.58 0.67
C PRO A 68 -10.69 2.84 -0.25
N VAL A 69 -10.50 1.99 -1.27
CA VAL A 69 -9.35 2.12 -2.18
C VAL A 69 -9.33 3.47 -2.89
N GLU A 70 -10.48 4.06 -3.17
CA GLU A 70 -10.58 5.41 -3.73
C GLU A 70 -9.91 6.47 -2.83
N ASP A 71 -10.06 6.37 -1.51
CA ASP A 71 -9.47 7.31 -0.55
C ASP A 71 -7.95 7.12 -0.45
N LEU A 72 -7.49 5.86 -0.44
CA LEU A 72 -6.08 5.54 -0.54
C LEU A 72 -5.47 6.10 -1.84
N GLN A 73 -6.17 5.96 -2.97
CA GLN A 73 -5.71 6.50 -4.25
C GLN A 73 -5.67 8.03 -4.28
N LYS A 74 -6.57 8.73 -3.58
CA LYS A 74 -6.51 10.19 -3.41
C LYS A 74 -5.24 10.60 -2.65
N ILE A 75 -4.94 9.91 -1.54
CA ILE A 75 -3.71 10.16 -0.77
C ILE A 75 -2.48 9.98 -1.66
N LEU A 76 -2.40 8.86 -2.40
CA LEU A 76 -1.27 8.60 -3.32
C LEU A 76 -1.18 9.65 -4.44
N MET A 77 -2.32 10.14 -4.95
CA MET A 77 -2.35 11.19 -5.96
C MET A 77 -1.81 12.51 -5.41
N ASN A 78 -2.24 12.92 -4.22
CA ASN A 78 -1.80 14.16 -3.59
C ASN A 78 -0.29 14.13 -3.37
N VAL A 79 0.24 13.03 -2.82
CA VAL A 79 1.69 12.85 -2.63
C VAL A 79 2.45 12.84 -3.96
N TYR A 80 1.86 12.28 -5.02
CA TYR A 80 2.45 12.37 -6.36
C TYR A 80 2.53 13.81 -6.88
N THR A 81 1.55 14.67 -6.60
CA THR A 81 1.59 16.07 -7.04
C THR A 81 2.78 16.83 -6.45
N GLU A 82 3.21 16.47 -5.24
CA GLU A 82 4.35 17.09 -4.56
C GLU A 82 5.70 16.47 -4.96
N THR A 83 5.75 15.15 -5.09
CA THR A 83 7.02 14.41 -5.25
C THR A 83 7.35 14.01 -6.69
N HIS A 84 6.35 14.03 -7.56
CA HIS A 84 6.42 13.55 -8.95
C HIS A 84 6.90 12.11 -9.11
N GLN A 85 6.80 11.29 -8.06
CA GLN A 85 7.21 9.88 -8.11
C GLN A 85 6.25 9.05 -8.95
N LYS A 86 6.76 8.50 -10.05
CA LYS A 86 5.93 7.83 -11.07
C LYS A 86 5.19 6.61 -10.51
N GLN A 87 5.73 5.96 -9.49
CA GLN A 87 5.15 4.80 -8.83
C GLN A 87 3.85 5.16 -8.13
N LEU A 88 3.82 6.30 -7.43
CA LEU A 88 2.61 6.83 -6.80
C LEU A 88 1.54 7.11 -7.85
N LYS A 89 1.91 7.77 -8.96
CA LYS A 89 0.98 8.02 -10.07
C LYS A 89 0.36 6.73 -10.62
N ILE A 90 1.15 5.67 -10.75
CA ILE A 90 0.68 4.38 -11.28
C ILE A 90 -0.36 3.76 -10.34
N LEU A 91 -0.13 3.83 -9.03
CA LEU A 91 -1.04 3.26 -8.03
C LEU A 91 -2.27 4.15 -7.78
N ALA A 92 -2.11 5.46 -7.92
CA ALA A 92 -3.20 6.44 -7.80
C ALA A 92 -4.14 6.47 -9.03
N ASP A 93 -3.77 5.84 -10.15
CA ASP A 93 -4.64 5.73 -11.33
C ASP A 93 -5.84 4.83 -10.98
N PRO A 94 -7.10 5.26 -11.21
CA PRO A 94 -8.29 4.43 -10.94
C PRO A 94 -8.23 3.05 -11.60
N LYS A 95 -7.52 2.89 -12.72
CA LYS A 95 -7.33 1.57 -13.37
C LYS A 95 -6.52 0.58 -12.54
N ALA A 96 -5.77 1.05 -11.55
CA ALA A 96 -5.03 0.22 -10.62
C ALA A 96 -5.89 -0.29 -9.45
N GLU A 97 -7.12 0.21 -9.28
CA GLU A 97 -8.02 -0.17 -8.18
C GLU A 97 -8.20 -1.70 -8.06
N PRO A 98 -8.48 -2.47 -9.14
CA PRO A 98 -8.62 -3.93 -9.02
C PRO A 98 -7.35 -4.63 -8.53
N PHE A 99 -6.18 -4.07 -8.87
CA PHE A 99 -4.89 -4.56 -8.39
C PHE A 99 -4.69 -4.28 -6.91
N ILE A 100 -5.05 -3.08 -6.44
CA ILE A 100 -4.93 -2.70 -5.03
C ILE A 100 -5.90 -3.55 -4.19
N ILE A 101 -7.19 -3.60 -4.55
CA ILE A 101 -8.21 -4.40 -3.85
C ILE A 101 -7.73 -5.84 -3.70
N LYS A 102 -7.30 -6.46 -4.81
CA LYS A 102 -6.84 -7.84 -4.79
C LYS A 102 -5.67 -8.04 -3.82
N ASN A 103 -4.68 -7.15 -3.84
CA ASN A 103 -3.51 -7.32 -2.96
C ASN A 103 -3.81 -6.98 -1.50
N LEU A 104 -4.73 -6.07 -1.21
CA LEU A 104 -5.20 -5.86 0.17
C LEU A 104 -5.92 -7.10 0.71
N GLN A 105 -6.84 -7.68 -0.08
CA GLN A 105 -7.55 -8.92 0.29
C GLN A 105 -6.60 -10.12 0.48
N GLU A 106 -5.56 -10.21 -0.33
CA GLU A 106 -4.57 -11.28 -0.18
C GLU A 106 -3.65 -11.03 1.01
N LEU A 107 -3.32 -9.78 1.32
CA LEU A 107 -2.54 -9.42 2.51
C LEU A 107 -3.31 -9.74 3.78
N GLU A 108 -4.61 -9.41 3.82
CA GLU A 108 -5.49 -9.70 4.95
C GLU A 108 -5.45 -11.19 5.32
N LYS A 109 -5.56 -12.09 4.33
CA LYS A 109 -5.52 -13.56 4.53
C LYS A 109 -4.20 -14.09 5.12
N VAL A 110 -3.09 -13.37 4.92
CA VAL A 110 -1.77 -13.76 5.44
C VAL A 110 -1.56 -13.14 6.84
N MET A 111 -2.09 -11.95 7.05
CA MET A 111 -1.89 -11.18 8.28
C MET A 111 -2.87 -11.56 9.40
N PHE A 112 -4.11 -11.96 9.10
CA PHE A 112 -5.19 -12.18 10.06
C PHE A 112 -5.97 -13.47 9.76
#